data_AF-A0A941ETY0-F1
#
_entry.id   AF-A0A941ETY0-F1
#
_cell.length_a   1.000
_cell.length_b   1.000
_cell.length_c   1.000
_cell.angle_alpha   90.00
_cell.angle_beta   90.00
_cell.angle_gamma   90.00
#
_symmetry.space_group_name_H-M   'P 1'
#
loop_
_entity.id
_entity.type
_entity.pdbx_description
1 polymer ?
#
loop_
_entity_poly.entity_id
_entity_poly.type
_entity_poly.pdbx_seq_one_letter_code
_entity_poly.pdbx_strand_id
1 'polypeptide(L)' 'MSEEPALADHPNPNAVLRGGPLDGSLIRVHDWTPVSFAVDNELYVYRPTDELDDEHWTLRVYVIDHIEVLPPVRFYT' A
#
# COMPACT_ATOMS: atom_id res chain seq x y z
N MET A 1 -7.74 1.21 -17.52
CA MET A 1 -6.48 0.48 -17.32
C MET A 1 -6.10 0.73 -15.88
N SER A 2 -6.06 -0.31 -15.06
CA SER A 2 -5.73 -0.19 -13.63
C SER A 2 -4.23 -0.37 -13.51
N GLU A 3 -3.49 0.73 -13.36
CA GLU A 3 -2.06 0.67 -13.05
C GLU A 3 -1.94 0.30 -11.57
N GLU A 4 -1.35 -0.85 -11.28
CA GLU A 4 -1.06 -1.29 -9.91
C GLU A 4 -0.13 -0.28 -9.24
N PRO A 5 -0.34 0.05 -7.95
CA PRO A 5 0.52 0.98 -7.23
C PRO A 5 1.94 0.41 -7.19
N ALA A 6 2.89 1.10 -7.83
CA ALA A 6 4.29 0.72 -7.81
C ALA A 6 4.91 1.14 -6.46
N LEU A 7 5.43 0.15 -5.72
CA LEU A 7 6.32 0.35 -4.57
C LEU A 7 7.68 0.84 -5.09
N ALA A 8 7.81 2.14 -5.24
CA ALA A 8 9.09 2.81 -5.44
C ALA A 8 8.89 4.28 -5.09
N ASP A 9 9.93 4.93 -4.56
CA ASP A 9 10.12 6.37 -4.46
C ASP A 9 9.59 7.08 -5.72
N HIS A 10 8.28 7.32 -5.75
CA HIS A 10 7.66 7.91 -6.91
C HIS A 10 8.18 9.35 -6.92
N PRO A 11 8.63 9.91 -8.04
CA PRO A 11 9.21 11.26 -8.06
C PRO A 11 8.25 12.36 -7.58
N ASN A 12 6.98 12.02 -7.37
CA ASN A 12 5.90 12.86 -6.83
C ASN A 12 4.90 11.95 -6.09
N PRO A 13 5.20 11.52 -4.85
CA PRO A 13 4.30 10.71 -4.06
C PRO A 13 3.15 11.59 -3.54
N ASN A 14 2.00 10.98 -3.30
CA ASN A 14 0.86 11.65 -2.67
C ASN A 14 0.29 10.89 -1.48
N ALA A 15 0.90 9.75 -1.12
CA ALA A 15 0.55 8.96 0.04
C ALA A 15 1.78 8.31 0.69
N VAL A 16 1.67 8.04 1.98
CA VAL A 16 2.65 7.29 2.79
C VAL A 16 1.97 6.10 3.43
N LEU A 17 2.65 4.96 3.41
CA LEU A 17 2.20 3.74 4.08
C LEU A 17 2.69 3.72 5.53
N ARG A 18 1.83 3.32 6.47
CA ARG A 18 2.14 3.15 7.88
C ARG A 18 1.70 1.78 8.38
N GLY A 19 2.57 1.15 9.16
CA GLY A 19 2.43 -0.21 9.66
C GLY A 19 2.89 -1.30 8.68
N GLY A 20 3.10 -2.51 9.20
CA GLY A 20 3.55 -3.65 8.41
C GLY A 20 4.99 -3.52 7.87
N PRO A 21 5.37 -4.35 6.90
CA PRO A 21 6.71 -4.37 6.33
C PRO A 21 7.02 -3.20 5.38
N LEU A 22 6.00 -2.41 5.01
CA LEU A 22 6.13 -1.27 4.09
C LEU A 22 6.01 0.09 4.80
N ASP A 23 6.13 0.11 6.13
CA ASP A 23 6.07 1.34 6.91
C ASP A 23 7.08 2.40 6.39
N GLY A 24 6.60 3.63 6.23
CA GLY A 24 7.37 4.75 5.70
C GLY A 24 7.49 4.77 4.18
N SER A 25 6.93 3.78 3.46
CA SER A 25 7.00 3.76 2.00
C SER A 25 6.14 4.87 1.40
N LEU A 26 6.73 5.64 0.49
CA LEU A 26 6.04 6.69 -0.25
C LEU A 26 5.48 6.13 -1.56
N ILE A 27 4.18 6.30 -1.78
CA ILE A 27 3.50 5.78 -2.96
C ILE A 27 2.72 6.88 -3.67
N ARG A 28 2.30 6.58 -4.90
CA ARG A 28 1.33 7.39 -5.63
C ARG A 28 0.06 6.60 -5.84
N VAL A 29 -1.05 7.14 -5.36
CA VAL A 29 -2.40 6.61 -5.56
C VAL A 29 -3.20 7.55 -6.44
N HIS A 30 -4.03 7.01 -7.32
CA HIS A 30 -4.91 7.81 -8.17
C HIS A 30 -6.22 8.15 -7.47
N ASP A 31 -6.73 7.22 -6.66
CA ASP A 31 -8.03 7.31 -6.00
C ASP A 31 -7.91 7.06 -4.49
N TRP A 32 -8.89 7.56 -3.72
CA TRP A 32 -8.99 7.33 -2.26
C TRP A 32 -9.61 5.95 -1.99
N THR A 33 -8.99 4.90 -2.51
CA THR A 33 -9.41 3.51 -2.30
C THR A 33 -8.33 2.72 -1.60
N PRO A 34 -8.68 1.62 -0.91
CA PRO A 34 -7.69 0.70 -0.35
C PRO A 34 -6.72 0.21 -1.42
N VAL A 35 -5.46 0.04 -1.03
CA VAL A 35 -4.39 -0.49 -1.90
C VAL A 35 -3.82 -1.76 -1.29
N SER A 36 -3.37 -2.68 -2.12
CA SER A 36 -2.86 -3.97 -1.68
C SER A 36 -1.49 -4.25 -2.29
N PHE A 37 -0.55 -4.74 -1.47
CA PHE A 37 0.81 -5.07 -1.90
C PHE A 37 1.15 -6.50 -1.53
N ALA A 38 1.63 -7.28 -2.50
CA ALA A 38 2.09 -8.64 -2.25
C ALA A 38 3.57 -8.62 -1.82
N VAL A 39 3.86 -9.14 -0.63
CA VAL A 39 5.21 -9.26 -0.05
C VAL A 39 5.31 -10.66 0.56
N ASP A 40 6.34 -11.43 0.19
CA ASP A 40 6.63 -12.76 0.78
C ASP A 40 5.42 -13.71 0.89
N ASN A 41 4.60 -13.80 -0.16
CA ASN A 41 3.38 -14.63 -0.24
C ASN A 41 2.22 -14.18 0.67
N GLU A 42 2.28 -12.96 1.17
CA GLU A 42 1.21 -12.30 1.91
C GLU A 42 0.77 -11.04 1.15
N LEU A 43 -0.54 -10.76 1.17
CA LEU A 43 -1.14 -9.56 0.61
C LEU A 43 -1.45 -8.60 1.75
N TYR A 44 -0.72 -7.50 1.79
CA TYR A 44 -0.88 -6.44 2.78
C TYR A 44 -1.86 -5.41 2.24
N VAL A 45 -3.03 -5.28 2.87
CA VAL A 45 -4.06 -4.31 2.47
C VAL A 45 -3.97 -3.09 3.36
N TYR A 46 -3.80 -1.92 2.73
CA TYR A 46 -3.76 -0.63 3.38
C TYR A 46 -5.01 0.18 3.07
N ARG A 47 -5.58 0.83 4.08
CA ARG A 47 -6.72 1.73 3.91
C ARG A 47 -6.29 3.18 4.14
N PRO A 48 -6.83 4.12 3.35
CA PRO A 48 -6.59 5.52 3.60
C PRO A 48 -7.24 5.94 4.92
N THR A 49 -6.58 6.80 5.67
CA THR A 49 -7.11 7.46 6.86
C THR A 49 -7.26 8.96 6.62
N ASP A 50 -8.18 9.58 7.34
CA ASP A 50 -8.38 11.04 7.37
C ASP A 50 -7.31 11.76 8.23
N GLU A 51 -6.44 11.00 8.90
CA GLU A 51 -5.32 11.52 9.68
C GLU A 51 -4.17 11.98 8.78
N LEU A 52 -3.47 13.02 9.24
CA LEU A 52 -2.24 13.51 8.61
C LEU A 52 -1.04 12.91 9.33
N ASP A 53 -0.01 12.57 8.57
CA ASP A 53 1.23 12.03 9.12
C ASP A 53 2.13 13.15 9.61
N ASP A 54 2.63 13.05 10.85
CA ASP A 54 3.46 14.08 11.48
C ASP A 54 4.79 14.35 10.75
N GLU A 55 5.29 13.42 9.95
CA GLU A 55 6.51 13.56 9.15
C GLU A 55 6.21 14.05 7.73
N HIS A 56 5.02 13.72 7.22
CA HIS A 56 4.57 14.02 5.87
C HIS A 56 3.19 14.71 5.84
N TRP A 57 3.10 15.94 6.38
CA TRP A 57 1.84 16.70 6.53
C TRP A 57 1.03 16.93 5.24
N THR A 58 1.65 16.77 4.06
CA THR A 58 1.01 16.96 2.75
C THR A 58 0.62 15.66 2.06
N LEU A 59 1.02 14.51 2.61
CA LEU A 59 0.74 13.19 2.05
C LEU A 59 -0.47 12.56 2.74
N ARG A 60 -1.23 11.78 1.97
CA ARG A 60 -2.32 10.96 2.52
C ARG A 60 -1.73 9.78 3.27
N VAL A 61 -2.31 9.45 4.41
CA VAL A 61 -1.82 8.33 5.21
C VAL A 61 -2.63 7.10 4.90
N TYR A 62 -1.93 6.00 4.68
CA TYR A 62 -2.51 4.69 4.44
C TYR A 62 -2.00 3.75 5.52
N VAL A 63 -2.91 3.27 6.37
CA VAL A 63 -2.58 2.37 7.47
C VAL A 63 -2.89 0.94 7.10
N ILE A 64 -2.08 0.01 7.59
CA ILE A 64 -2.35 -1.42 7.43
C ILE A 64 -3.70 -1.76 8.07
N ASP A 65 -4.60 -2.36 7.28
CA ASP A 65 -5.92 -2.78 7.73
C ASP A 65 -5.92 -4.27 8.09
N HIS A 66 -5.47 -5.11 7.17
CA HIS A 66 -5.30 -6.55 7.40
C HIS A 66 -4.28 -7.16 6.42
N ILE A 67 -3.90 -8.40 6.73
CA ILE A 67 -2.97 -9.22 5.94
C ILE A 67 -3.73 -10.47 5.49
N GLU A 68 -3.71 -10.74 4.19
CA GLU A 68 -4.27 -11.97 3.62
C GLU A 68 -3.14 -12.89 3.16
N VAL A 69 -3.18 -14.16 3.54
CA VAL A 69 -2.20 -15.14 3.03
C VAL A 69 -2.63 -15.56 1.63
N LEU A 70 -1.76 -15.34 0.64
CA LEU A 70 -2.08 -15.72 -0.73
C LEU A 70 -2.12 -17.25 -0.82
N PRO A 71 -3.18 -17.84 -1.42
CA PRO A 71 -3.26 -19.28 -1.57
C PRO A 71 -2.07 -19.78 -2.39
N PRO A 72 -1.49 -20.94 -2.06
CA PRO A 72 -0.40 -21.50 -2.85
C PRO A 72 -0.90 -21.68 -4.28
N VAL A 73 -0.18 -21.09 -5.24
CA VAL A 73 -0.49 -21.21 -6.67
C VAL A 73 -0.44 -22.70 -7.02
N ARG A 74 -1.61 -23.34 -7.07
CA ARG A 74 -1.74 -24.70 -7.59
C ARG A 74 -1.71 -24.59 -9.11
N PHE A 75 -0.54 -24.80 -9.69
CA PHE A 75 -0.43 -25.11 -11.11
C PHE A 75 -1.19 -26.41 -11.35
N TYR A 76 -2.36 -26.33 -11.99
CA TYR A 76 -3.00 -27.51 -12.57
C TYR A 76 -2.25 -27.81 -13.87
N THR A 77 -1.42 -28.85 -13.83
CA THR A 77 -0.78 -29.47 -15.01
C THR A 77 -1.73 -30.44 -15.68
#